data_AF-A0A6G3PW83-F1
#
_entry.id   AF-A0A6G3PW83-F1
#
_cell.length_a   1.000
_cell.length_b   1.000
_cell.length_c   1.000
_cell.angle_alpha   90.00
_cell.angle_beta   90.00
_cell.angle_gamma   90.00
#
_symmetry.space_group_name_H-M   'P 1'
#
loop_
_entity.id
_entity.type
_entity.pdbx_description
1 polymer ?
#
loop_
_entity_poly.entity_id
_entity_poly.type
_entity_poly.pdbx_seq_one_letter_code
_entity_poly.pdbx_strand_id
1 'polypeptide(L)' 'MTMQQSYATIISAIGEDLQRPGLLDTPARAAKAFSFLTHGYNQSLDEVTN' A
#
# COMPACT_ATOMS: atom_id res chain seq x y z
N MET A 1 -11.81 5.14 4.80
CA MET A 1 -10.84 5.22 3.70
C MET A 1 -9.82 4.11 3.88
N THR A 2 -9.69 3.18 2.93
CA THR A 2 -8.70 2.11 2.99
C THR A 2 -7.33 2.61 2.52
N MET A 3 -6.24 1.90 2.87
CA MET A 3 -4.89 2.26 2.38
C MET A 3 -4.81 2.28 0.85
N GLN A 4 -5.51 1.34 0.18
CA GLN A 4 -5.64 1.32 -1.27
C GLN A 4 -6.32 2.59 -1.80
N GLN A 5 -7.40 3.05 -1.16
CA GLN A 5 -8.06 4.31 -1.54
C GLN A 5 -7.13 5.51 -1.35
N SER A 6 -6.34 5.55 -0.27
CA SER A 6 -5.35 6.60 -0.04
C SER A 6 -4.31 6.66 -1.16
N TYR A 7 -3.76 5.52 -1.58
CA TYR A 7 -2.83 5.48 -2.72
C TYR A 7 -3.50 5.88 -4.04
N ALA A 8 -4.76 5.48 -4.28
CA ALA A 8 -5.50 5.95 -5.44
C ALA A 8 -5.65 7.48 -5.45
N THR A 9 -5.97 8.09 -4.30
CA THR A 9 -6.04 9.55 -4.15
C THR A 9 -4.69 10.22 -4.41
N ILE A 10 -3.59 9.68 -3.89
CA ILE A 10 -2.23 10.22 -4.12
C ILE A 10 -1.87 10.19 -5.60
N ILE A 11 -2.14 9.08 -6.29
CA ILE A 11 -1.85 8.93 -7.72
C ILE A 11 -2.68 9.94 -8.54
N SER A 12 -3.98 10.06 -8.28
CA SER A 12 -4.80 11.07 -8.96
C SER A 12 -4.36 12.50 -8.63
N ALA A 13 -3.90 12.77 -7.41
CA ALA A 13 -3.46 14.10 -6.98
C ALA A 13 -2.18 14.59 -7.70
N ILE A 14 -1.34 13.67 -8.20
CA ILE A 14 -0.15 14.01 -9.01
C ILE A 14 -0.46 14.13 -10.51
N GLY A 15 -1.73 14.08 -10.91
CA GLY A 15 -2.17 14.21 -12.31
C GLY A 15 -2.13 12.91 -13.11
N GLU A 16 -1.97 11.76 -12.46
CA GLU A 16 -1.95 10.46 -13.12
C GLU A 16 -3.35 9.86 -13.32
N ASP A 17 -3.51 9.11 -14.41
CA ASP A 17 -4.77 8.44 -14.77
C ASP A 17 -4.80 6.99 -14.26
N LEU A 18 -5.71 6.71 -13.33
CA LEU A 18 -5.90 5.38 -12.75
C LEU A 18 -6.40 4.33 -13.76
N GLN A 19 -6.96 4.75 -14.91
CA GLN A 19 -7.38 3.83 -15.98
C GLN A 19 -6.21 3.36 -16.86
N ARG A 20 -5.01 3.95 -16.70
CA ARG A 20 -3.81 3.46 -17.40
C ARG A 20 -3.56 2.00 -17.01
N PRO A 21 -3.34 1.08 -17.98
CA PRO A 21 -3.15 -0.35 -17.67
C PRO A 21 -2.09 -0.65 -16.61
N GLY A 22 -1.00 0.13 -16.57
CA GLY A 22 0.05 -0.02 -15.56
C GLY A 22 -0.33 0.45 -14.14
N LEU A 23 -1.36 1.29 -14.02
CA LEU A 23 -1.78 1.92 -12.76
C LEU A 23 -3.02 1.30 -12.13
N LEU A 24 -3.83 0.54 -12.87
CA LEU A 24 -5.05 -0.11 -12.38
C LEU A 24 -4.83 -0.81 -11.02
N ASP A 25 -3.76 -1.59 -10.91
CA ASP A 25 -3.43 -2.36 -9.71
C ASP A 25 -2.39 -1.67 -8.80
N THR A 26 -1.86 -0.51 -9.19
CA THR A 26 -0.84 0.21 -8.39
C THR A 26 -1.33 0.54 -6.98
N PRO A 27 -2.57 1.05 -6.75
CA PRO A 27 -3.05 1.33 -5.40
C PRO A 27 -3.05 0.10 -4.49
N ALA A 28 -3.43 -1.07 -5.02
CA ALA A 28 -3.45 -2.32 -4.26
C ALA A 28 -2.02 -2.82 -3.96
N ARG A 29 -1.12 -2.76 -4.97
CA ARG A 29 0.29 -3.12 -4.78
C ARG A 29 0.99 -2.20 -3.78
N ALA A 30 0.74 -0.90 -3.84
CA ALA A 30 1.31 0.08 -2.92
C ALA A 30 0.81 -0.13 -1.48
N ALA A 31 -0.49 -0.37 -1.30
CA ALA A 31 -1.05 -0.72 0.01
C ALA A 31 -0.43 -2.01 0.59
N LYS A 32 -0.25 -3.04 -0.23
CA LYS A 32 0.41 -4.29 0.17
C LYS A 32 1.89 -4.07 0.53
N ALA A 33 2.61 -3.30 -0.29
CA ALA A 33 4.01 -2.95 -0.03
C ALA A 33 4.15 -2.18 1.28
N PHE A 34 3.28 -1.19 1.53
CA PHE A 34 3.28 -0.43 2.78
C PHE A 34 3.02 -1.34 3.98
N SER A 35 2.00 -2.20 3.91
CA SER A 35 1.71 -3.17 4.97
C SER A 35 2.88 -4.10 5.26
N PHE A 36 3.63 -4.50 4.24
CA PHE A 36 4.85 -5.28 4.41
C PHE A 36 5.95 -4.45 5.07
N LEU A 37 6.26 -3.27 4.57
CA LEU A 37 7.31 -2.40 5.14
C LEU A 37 7.03 -2.03 6.61
N THR A 38 5.76 -2.00 7.02
CA THR A 38 5.33 -1.69 8.37
C THR A 38 4.85 -2.91 9.17
N HIS A 39 5.11 -4.14 8.72
CA HIS A 39 4.59 -5.34 9.39
C HIS A 39 5.14 -5.49 10.81
N GLY A 40 6.33 -4.95 11.09
CA GLY A 40 6.98 -5.03 12.40
C GLY A 40 6.18 -4.39 13.54
N TYR A 41 5.30 -3.43 13.26
CA TYR A 41 4.41 -2.88 14.30
C TYR A 41 3.38 -3.90 14.82
N ASN A 42 3.13 -4.97 14.07
CA ASN A 42 2.23 -6.05 14.46
C ASN A 42 2.97 -7.32 14.90
N GLN A 43 4.30 -7.26 15.03
CA GLN A 43 5.10 -8.39 15.51
C GLN A 43 5.42 -8.21 16.99
N SER A 44 5.39 -9.31 17.73
CA SER A 44 5.91 -9.38 19.08
C SER A 44 7.37 -9.87 19.09
N LEU A 45 8.10 -9.56 20.17
CA LEU A 45 9.47 -10.06 20.33
C LEU A 45 9.51 -11.60 20.33
N ASP A 46 8.55 -12.22 21.03
CA ASP A 46 8.43 -13.68 21.14
C ASP A 46 8.30 -14.36 19.77
N GLU A 47 7.46 -13.81 18.87
CA GLU A 47 7.28 -14.34 17.51
C GLU A 47 8.53 -14.21 16.62
N VAL A 48 9.43 -13.28 16.93
CA VAL A 48 10.62 -12.99 16.11
C VAL A 48 11.85 -13.76 16.62
N THR A 49 11.90 -14.11 17.90
CA THR A 49 13.06 -14.77 18.52
C THR A 49 12.94 -16.29 18.64
N ASN A 50 11.75 -16.87 18.44
CA ASN A 50 11.49 -18.31 18.45
C ASN A 50 11.52 -18.91 17.04
#